data_AF-A0A286P0X8-F1
#
_entry.id   AF-A0A286P0X8-F1
#
_cell.length_a   1.000
_cell.length_b   1.000
_cell.length_c   1.000
_cell.angle_alpha   90.00
_cell.angle_beta   90.00
_cell.angle_gamma   90.00
#
_symmetry.space_group_name_H-M   'P 1'
#
loop_
_entity.id
_entity.type
_entity.pdbx_description
1 polymer ?
#
loop_
_entity_poly.entity_id
_entity_poly.type
_entity_poly.pdbx_seq_one_letter_code
_entity_poly.pdbx_strand_id
1 'polypeptide(L)'
;ALRPGLLKEDELLYYKNANKIFRNYTEQPIKFPPTYKFLLKRNKSEYNLKRRPAWTDRILYKTESEREITPISYNSMEDHRKSDHYPVEANLKIVVDTRKF
;
A
#
# COMPACT_ATOMS: atom_id res chain seq x y z
N ALA A 1 11.74 -2.30 18.42
CA ALA A 1 10.53 -2.99 17.93
C ALA A 1 9.58 -1.95 17.34
N LEU A 2 8.83 -2.28 16.28
CA LEU A 2 7.82 -1.39 15.70
C LEU A 2 6.72 -1.09 16.74
N ARG A 3 6.29 0.18 16.82
CA ARG A 3 5.24 0.61 17.75
C ARG A 3 3.89 0.04 17.30
N PRO A 4 3.16 -0.70 18.16
CA PRO A 4 1.78 -1.09 17.86
C PRO A 4 0.94 0.15 17.52
N GLY A 5 0.19 0.09 16.43
CA GLY A 5 -0.71 1.18 16.02
C GLY A 5 -0.07 2.30 15.20
N LEU A 6 1.16 2.15 14.67
CA LEU A 6 1.77 3.14 13.78
C LEU A 6 0.88 3.52 12.58
N LEU A 7 0.13 2.57 12.03
CA LEU A 7 -0.81 2.80 10.92
C LEU A 7 -1.94 3.78 11.28
N LYS A 8 -2.27 3.95 12.58
CA LYS A 8 -3.28 4.94 13.02
C LYS A 8 -2.81 6.38 12.82
N GLU A 9 -1.50 6.58 12.77
CA GLU A 9 -0.84 7.87 12.55
C GLU A 9 -0.39 8.04 11.09
N ASP A 10 -0.84 7.17 10.18
CA ASP A 10 -0.52 7.25 8.76
C ASP A 10 -1.18 8.49 8.13
N GLU A 11 -0.34 9.38 7.57
CA GLU A 11 -0.79 10.66 7.04
C GLU A 11 -1.74 10.48 5.86
N LEU A 12 -1.49 9.52 4.97
CA LEU A 12 -2.37 9.25 3.83
C LEU A 12 -3.75 8.81 4.30
N LEU A 13 -3.83 7.86 5.23
CA LEU A 13 -5.09 7.42 5.81
C LEU A 13 -5.81 8.57 6.53
N TYR A 14 -5.10 9.40 7.29
CA TYR A 14 -5.69 10.56 7.97
C TYR A 14 -6.35 11.52 6.98
N TYR A 15 -5.63 11.97 5.95
CA TYR A 15 -6.16 12.92 4.97
C TYR A 15 -7.23 12.30 4.05
N LYS A 16 -7.11 11.01 3.72
CA LYS A 16 -8.12 10.27 2.94
C LYS A 16 -9.42 10.11 3.73
N ASN A 17 -9.34 9.73 5.00
CA ASN A 17 -10.52 9.60 5.88
C ASN A 17 -11.19 10.95 6.17
N ALA A 18 -10.41 12.04 6.19
CA ALA A 18 -10.94 13.39 6.23
C ALA A 18 -11.50 13.90 4.88
N ASN A 19 -11.54 13.05 3.84
CA ASN A 19 -12.00 13.36 2.49
C ASN A 19 -11.29 14.58 1.83
N LYS A 20 -10.03 14.82 2.23
CA LYS A 20 -9.19 15.92 1.72
C LYS A 20 -8.38 15.53 0.49
N ILE A 21 -8.08 14.24 0.33
CA ILE A 21 -7.32 13.67 -0.80
C ILE A 21 -7.98 12.38 -1.26
N PHE A 22 -7.65 11.94 -2.49
CA PHE A 22 -8.08 10.65 -3.06
C PHE A 22 -9.58 10.36 -2.89
N ARG A 23 -10.43 11.38 -3.12
CA ARG A 23 -11.89 11.26 -2.98
C ARG A 23 -12.41 10.14 -3.88
N ASN A 24 -13.29 9.31 -3.32
CA ASN A 24 -13.88 8.13 -3.99
C ASN A 24 -12.88 7.04 -4.41
N TYR A 25 -11.60 7.14 -4.03
CA TYR A 25 -10.67 6.03 -4.17
C TYR A 25 -10.79 5.07 -2.99
N THR A 26 -10.68 3.79 -3.30
CA THR A 26 -10.58 2.69 -2.34
C THR A 26 -9.13 2.24 -2.23
N GLU A 27 -8.72 1.95 -1.00
CA GLU A 27 -7.46 1.28 -0.70
C GLU A 27 -7.80 0.04 0.11
N GLN A 28 -7.19 -1.10 -0.20
CA GLN A 28 -7.40 -2.29 0.61
C GLN A 28 -6.80 -2.11 2.02
N PRO A 29 -7.35 -2.78 3.06
CA PRO A 29 -6.77 -2.75 4.38
C PRO A 29 -5.30 -3.21 4.37
N ILE A 30 -4.41 -2.37 4.90
CA ILE A 30 -2.99 -2.69 5.02
C ILE A 30 -2.80 -3.70 6.14
N LYS A 31 -2.29 -4.89 5.79
CA LYS A 31 -2.01 -6.00 6.72
C LYS A 31 -0.52 -6.41 6.73
N PHE A 32 0.33 -5.63 6.07
CA PHE A 32 1.77 -5.84 5.97
C PHE A 32 2.53 -4.72 6.70
N PRO A 33 3.79 -4.95 7.12
CA PRO A 33 4.57 -3.97 7.87
C PRO A 33 4.96 -2.76 6.99
N PRO A 34 5.48 -1.66 7.56
CA PRO A 34 5.95 -0.51 6.79
C PRO A 34 6.96 -0.92 5.71
N THR A 35 6.82 -0.37 4.51
CA THR A 35 7.65 -0.73 3.35
C THR A 35 8.94 0.08 3.26
N TYR A 36 9.09 1.11 4.09
CA TYR A 36 10.23 2.02 4.14
C TYR A 36 10.57 2.38 5.60
N LYS A 37 11.79 2.75 5.99
CA LYS A 37 13.08 2.72 5.26
C LYS A 37 13.93 1.58 5.78
N PHE A 38 14.40 0.70 4.92
CA PHE A 38 15.29 -0.40 5.32
C PHE A 38 16.77 -0.03 5.22
N LEU A 39 17.61 -0.76 5.96
CA LEU A 39 19.06 -0.74 5.76
C LEU A 39 19.42 -1.54 4.50
N LEU A 40 20.14 -0.92 3.57
CA LEU A 40 20.73 -1.57 2.38
C LEU A 40 21.96 -2.42 2.77
N LYS A 41 21.75 -3.44 3.61
CA LYS A 41 22.77 -4.45 3.92
C LYS A 41 22.27 -5.80 3.43
N ARG A 42 23.15 -6.58 2.79
CA ARG A 42 22.82 -7.93 2.33
C ARG A 42 22.21 -8.72 3.52
N ASN A 43 21.01 -9.25 3.32
CA ASN A 43 20.34 -10.21 4.20
C ASN A 43 19.76 -9.69 5.54
N LYS A 44 19.49 -8.38 5.71
CA LYS A 44 18.84 -7.88 6.95
C LYS A 44 17.55 -7.10 6.69
N SER A 45 16.45 -7.53 7.32
CA SER A 45 15.15 -6.82 7.38
C SER A 45 15.13 -5.83 8.55
N GLU A 46 16.14 -4.96 8.60
CA GLU A 46 16.27 -3.99 9.70
C GLU A 46 15.89 -2.60 9.20
N TYR A 47 14.95 -1.94 9.88
CA TYR A 47 14.59 -0.56 9.59
C TYR A 47 15.73 0.40 9.96
N ASN A 48 16.00 1.35 9.09
CA ASN A 48 16.87 2.47 9.35
C ASN A 48 16.12 3.56 10.13
N LEU A 49 16.24 3.52 11.46
CA LEU A 49 15.52 4.41 12.38
C LEU A 49 15.98 5.88 12.34
N LYS A 50 16.93 6.26 11.46
CA LYS A 50 17.15 7.67 11.09
C LYS A 50 15.90 8.28 10.44
N ARG A 51 15.01 7.44 9.92
CA ARG A 51 13.65 7.80 9.49
C ARG A 51 12.65 6.90 10.21
N ARG A 52 11.46 7.42 10.49
CA ARG A 52 10.37 6.58 11.03
C ARG A 52 9.94 5.59 9.96
N PRO A 53 9.77 4.30 10.28
CA PRO A 53 9.16 3.36 9.35
C PRO A 53 7.80 3.87 8.86
N ALA A 54 7.51 3.75 7.57
CA ALA A 54 6.29 4.26 6.95
C ALA A 54 5.82 3.40 5.77
N TRP A 55 4.53 3.50 5.44
CA TRP A 55 3.93 2.91 4.23
C TRP A 55 3.93 3.95 3.11
N THR A 56 5.09 4.12 2.48
CA THR A 56 5.28 5.10 1.39
C THR A 56 4.82 4.57 0.04
N ASP A 57 4.63 3.26 -0.08
CA ASP A 57 4.34 2.56 -1.33
C ASP A 57 2.90 2.05 -1.29
N ARG A 58 2.01 2.65 -2.09
CA ARG A 58 0.54 2.57 -1.92
C ARG A 58 -0.17 2.33 -3.23
N ILE A 59 -1.26 1.55 -3.21
CA ILE A 59 -2.08 1.28 -4.40
C ILE A 59 -3.54 1.56 -4.06
N LEU A 60 -4.09 2.56 -4.73
CA LEU A 60 -5.48 2.96 -4.61
C LEU A 60 -6.18 2.79 -5.96
N TYR A 61 -7.45 2.47 -5.95
CA TYR A 61 -8.26 2.28 -7.15
C TYR A 61 -9.61 2.98 -7.04
N LYS A 62 -10.14 3.41 -8.18
CA LYS A 62 -11.47 4.00 -8.34
C LYS A 62 -12.04 3.51 -9.66
N THR A 63 -13.36 3.40 -9.72
CA THR A 63 -14.12 3.22 -10.97
C THR A 63 -14.98 4.46 -11.20
N GLU A 64 -15.05 4.94 -12.45
CA GLU A 64 -16.00 6.00 -12.86
C GLU A 64 -17.32 5.41 -13.39
N SER A 65 -17.40 4.09 -13.47
CA SER A 65 -18.57 3.36 -13.95
C SER A 65 -19.20 2.56 -12.80
N GLU A 66 -20.43 2.08 -12.98
CA GLU A 66 -21.04 1.11 -12.07
C GLU A 66 -20.35 -0.27 -12.08
N ARG A 67 -19.21 -0.41 -12.80
CA ARG A 67 -18.45 -1.66 -12.81
C ARG A 67 -17.78 -1.88 -11.48
N GLU A 68 -18.02 -3.06 -10.92
CA GLU A 68 -17.38 -3.51 -9.71
C GLU A 68 -15.90 -3.83 -9.95
N ILE A 69 -15.04 -3.34 -9.05
CA ILE A 69 -13.64 -3.76 -8.94
C ILE A 69 -13.58 -4.67 -7.71
N THR A 70 -13.28 -5.96 -7.92
CA THR A 70 -13.15 -6.92 -6.82
C THR A 70 -11.69 -7.02 -6.38
N PRO A 71 -11.34 -6.53 -5.18
CA PRO A 71 -9.99 -6.71 -4.62
C PRO A 71 -9.68 -8.19 -4.33
N ILE A 72 -8.52 -8.68 -4.77
CA ILE A 72 -8.06 -10.06 -4.50
C ILE A 72 -7.00 -10.07 -3.39
N SER A 73 -5.94 -9.26 -3.52
CA SER A 73 -4.87 -9.18 -2.51
C SER A 73 -4.18 -7.84 -2.52
N TYR A 74 -3.52 -7.50 -1.40
CA TYR A 74 -2.73 -6.29 -1.22
C TYR A 74 -1.58 -6.56 -0.24
N ASN A 75 -0.36 -6.68 -0.75
CA ASN A 75 0.80 -7.19 0.01
C ASN A 75 2.08 -6.39 -0.28
N SER A 76 3.06 -6.53 0.60
CA SER A 76 4.46 -6.18 0.32
C SER A 76 5.29 -7.43 0.02
N MET A 77 6.26 -7.31 -0.89
CA MET A 77 7.18 -8.38 -1.28
C MET A 77 8.49 -8.32 -0.48
N GLU A 78 8.50 -8.93 0.71
CA GLU A 78 9.63 -8.86 1.65
C GLU A 78 10.88 -9.67 1.21
N ASP A 79 10.74 -10.55 0.23
CA ASP A 79 11.82 -11.32 -0.40
C ASP A 79 12.65 -10.47 -1.39
N HIS A 80 12.09 -9.36 -1.89
CA HIS A 80 12.73 -8.45 -2.84
C HIS A 80 13.49 -7.32 -2.14
N ARG A 81 14.75 -7.60 -1.73
CA ARG A 81 15.54 -6.73 -0.83
C ARG A 81 16.64 -5.91 -1.53
N LYS A 82 16.41 -5.52 -2.78
CA LYS A 82 17.40 -4.75 -3.57
C LYS A 82 17.32 -3.24 -3.34
N SER A 83 16.27 -2.76 -2.67
CA SER A 83 16.01 -1.35 -2.37
C SER A 83 15.84 -1.15 -0.85
N ASP A 84 15.87 0.11 -0.40
CA ASP A 84 15.45 0.49 0.96
C ASP A 84 13.92 0.55 1.10
N HIS A 85 13.22 0.19 0.02
CA HIS A 85 11.79 -0.10 -0.05
C HIS A 85 11.53 -1.58 -0.35
N TYR A 86 10.45 -2.12 0.22
CA TYR A 86 9.85 -3.36 -0.28
C TYR A 86 8.81 -3.04 -1.37
N PRO A 87 8.83 -3.75 -2.51
CA PRO A 87 7.77 -3.62 -3.51
C PRO A 87 6.40 -3.90 -2.90
N VAL A 88 5.38 -3.24 -3.44
CA VAL A 88 3.98 -3.43 -3.04
C VAL A 88 3.18 -3.88 -4.26
N GLU A 89 2.34 -4.88 -4.07
CA GLU A 89 1.48 -5.46 -5.10
C GLU A 89 0.00 -5.40 -4.68
N ALA A 90 -0.88 -5.20 -5.66
CA ALA A 90 -2.31 -5.37 -5.49
C ALA A 90 -2.88 -6.14 -6.69
N ASN A 91 -3.61 -7.22 -6.41
CA ASN A 91 -4.34 -7.97 -7.43
C ASN A 91 -5.80 -7.55 -7.41
N LEU A 92 -6.33 -7.18 -8.57
CA LEU A 92 -7.69 -6.69 -8.75
C LEU A 92 -8.36 -7.47 -9.89
N LYS A 93 -9.60 -7.92 -9.67
CA LYS A 93 -10.45 -8.46 -10.73
C LYS A 93 -11.40 -7.38 -11.24
N ILE A 94 -11.42 -7.19 -12.55
CA ILE A 94 -12.26 -6.20 -13.22
C ILE A 94 -13.08 -6.90 -14.28
N VAL A 95 -14.39 -6.68 -14.30
CA VAL A 95 -15.27 -7.17 -15.36
C VAL A 95 -15.23 -6.19 -16.53
N VAL A 96 -14.86 -6.69 -17.71
CA VAL A 96 -14.78 -5.90 -18.94
C VAL A 96 -15.94 -6.27 -19.85
N ASP A 97 -16.69 -5.28 -20.31
CA ASP A 97 -17.67 -5.49 -21.38
C ASP A 97 -16.95 -5.52 -22.73
N THR A 98 -16.91 -6.70 -23.34
CA THR A 98 -16.25 -6.93 -24.64
C THR A 98 -17.15 -6.57 -25.82
N ARG A 99 -18.44 -6.26 -25.61
CA ARG A 99 -19.41 -5.95 -26.67
C ARG A 99 -19.32 -4.51 -27.19
N LYS A 100 -18.46 -3.69 -26.59
CA LYS A 100 -18.16 -2.32 -27.03
C LYS A 100 -16.89 -2.23 -27.90
N PHE A 101 -16.41 -3.37 -28.41
CA PHE A 101 -15.31 -3.49 -29.36
C PHE A 101 -15.82 -4.14 -30.65
#